data_AF-A0A2M7KJ76-F1
#
_entry.id   AF-A0A2M7KJ76-F1
#
_cell.length_a   1.000
_cell.length_b   1.000
_cell.length_c   1.000
_cell.angle_alpha   90.00
_cell.angle_beta   90.00
_cell.angle_gamma   90.00
#
_symmetry.space_group_name_H-M   'P 1'
#
loop_
_entity.id
_entity.type
_entity.pdbx_description
1 polymer ?
#
loop_
_entity_poly.entity_id
_entity_poly.type
_entity_poly.pdbx_seq_one_letter_code
_entity_poly.pdbx_strand_id
1 'polypeptide(L)'
;MVRQVAGRCCVFGNLDAVHTLRRGTTEAVCAALSQQLDAGRRARRFVVSLGSPVTPDTPLSRVRDYLTWARALASNPTVDAKSDRD
;
A
#
# COMPACT_ATOMS: atom_id res chain seq x y z
N MET A 1 -10.54 -7.69 -4.02
CA MET A 1 -9.41 -8.56 -4.37
C MET A 1 -8.91 -9.43 -3.22
N VAL A 2 -8.24 -8.88 -2.21
CA VAL A 2 -7.62 -9.67 -1.11
C VAL A 2 -8.58 -10.64 -0.41
N ARG A 3 -9.82 -10.20 -0.12
CA ARG A 3 -10.88 -11.08 0.44
C ARG A 3 -11.33 -12.19 -0.52
N GLN A 4 -11.39 -11.90 -1.82
CA GLN A 4 -11.88 -12.84 -2.84
C GLN A 4 -10.87 -13.98 -3.10
N VAL A 5 -9.57 -13.69 -3.01
CA VAL A 5 -8.53 -14.72 -3.17
C VAL A 5 -8.40 -15.61 -1.95
N ALA A 6 -8.86 -15.16 -0.77
CA ALA A 6 -8.89 -15.93 0.48
C ALA A 6 -7.56 -16.65 0.80
N GLY A 7 -6.43 -15.96 0.62
CA GLY A 7 -5.09 -16.49 0.90
C GLY A 7 -4.55 -17.53 -0.09
N ARG A 8 -5.31 -17.89 -1.14
CA ARG A 8 -4.90 -18.87 -2.16
C ARG A 8 -3.71 -18.41 -3.02
N CYS A 9 -3.49 -17.09 -3.11
CA CYS A 9 -2.33 -16.52 -3.79
C CYS A 9 -1.81 -15.27 -3.07
N CYS A 10 -0.60 -14.85 -3.44
CA CYS A 10 -0.07 -13.54 -3.07
C CYS A 10 -0.75 -12.46 -3.93
N VAL A 11 -1.10 -11.33 -3.30
CA VAL A 11 -1.65 -10.16 -3.99
C VAL A 11 -0.61 -9.06 -4.03
N PHE A 12 -0.37 -8.54 -5.23
CA PHE A 12 0.40 -7.32 -5.41
C PHE A 12 -0.55 -6.12 -5.33
N GLY A 13 -0.16 -5.10 -4.59
CA GLY A 13 -0.88 -3.85 -4.44
C GLY A 13 -1.06 -3.13 -5.78
N ASN A 14 -1.94 -2.15 -5.79
CA ASN A 14 -2.37 -1.48 -7.01
C ASN A 14 -2.40 0.04 -6.84
N LEU A 15 -1.43 0.61 -6.13
CA LEU A 15 -1.33 2.06 -5.96
C LEU A 15 -1.27 2.76 -7.33
N ASP A 16 -2.04 3.82 -7.49
CA ASP A 16 -2.09 4.59 -8.74
C ASP A 16 -0.77 5.32 -8.99
N ALA A 17 -0.07 4.95 -10.06
CA ALA A 17 1.24 5.52 -10.41
C ALA A 17 1.16 7.01 -10.82
N VAL A 18 0.02 7.47 -11.34
CA VAL A 18 -0.15 8.81 -11.91
C VAL A 18 -0.77 9.76 -10.89
N HIS A 19 -1.96 9.43 -10.41
CA HIS A 19 -2.77 10.33 -9.61
C HIS A 19 -2.37 10.31 -8.14
N THR A 20 -1.86 9.19 -7.64
CA THR A 20 -1.41 9.08 -6.24
C THR A 20 0.11 9.25 -6.14
N LEU A 21 0.92 8.41 -6.80
CA LEU A 21 2.37 8.47 -6.64
C LEU A 21 2.98 9.77 -7.21
N ARG A 22 2.75 10.07 -8.49
CA ARG A 22 3.38 11.21 -9.16
C ARG A 22 2.77 12.55 -8.77
N ARG A 23 1.44 12.67 -8.86
CA ARG A 23 0.73 13.95 -8.70
C ARG A 23 0.16 14.17 -7.29
N GLY A 24 0.00 13.10 -6.51
CA GLY A 24 -0.62 13.18 -5.19
C GLY A 24 0.30 13.82 -4.16
N THR A 25 -0.28 14.25 -3.04
CA THR A 25 0.48 14.72 -1.88
C THR A 25 1.11 13.55 -1.14
N THR A 26 2.02 13.82 -0.21
CA THR A 26 2.59 12.79 0.67
C THR A 26 1.50 12.11 1.50
N GLU A 27 0.55 12.87 2.02
CA GLU A 27 -0.58 12.37 2.82
C GLU A 27 -1.46 11.43 2.01
N ALA A 28 -1.74 11.77 0.74
CA ALA A 28 -2.53 10.93 -0.15
C ALA A 28 -1.83 9.58 -0.41
N VAL A 29 -0.51 9.57 -0.61
CA VAL A 29 0.27 8.34 -0.78
C VAL A 29 0.24 7.51 0.51
N CYS A 30 0.52 8.12 1.66
CA CYS A 30 0.51 7.43 2.94
C CYS A 30 -0.87 6.87 3.29
N ALA A 31 -1.95 7.61 3.06
CA ALA A 31 -3.32 7.13 3.29
C ALA A 31 -3.65 5.91 2.42
N ALA A 32 -3.31 5.95 1.13
CA ALA A 32 -3.51 4.83 0.22
C ALA A 32 -2.65 3.61 0.61
N LEU A 33 -1.40 3.83 1.01
CA LEU A 33 -0.52 2.78 1.52
C LEU A 33 -1.08 2.13 2.78
N SER A 34 -1.51 2.93 3.77
CA SER A 34 -2.10 2.41 5.01
C SER A 34 -3.34 1.57 4.73
N GLN A 35 -4.25 2.04 3.90
CA GLN A 35 -5.46 1.29 3.53
C GLN A 35 -5.10 -0.07 2.87
N GLN A 36 -4.13 -0.07 1.95
CA GLN A 36 -3.69 -1.30 1.29
C GLN A 36 -2.98 -2.26 2.27
N LEU A 37 -2.12 -1.74 3.14
CA LEU A 37 -1.43 -2.52 4.16
C LEU A 37 -2.41 -3.14 5.16
N ASP A 38 -3.43 -2.42 5.60
CA ASP A 38 -4.46 -2.95 6.49
C ASP A 38 -5.30 -4.04 5.82
N ALA A 39 -5.60 -3.90 4.53
CA ALA A 39 -6.20 -4.98 3.75
C ALA A 39 -5.24 -6.19 3.65
N GLY A 40 -3.95 -5.95 3.40
CA GLY A 40 -2.92 -6.97 3.24
C GLY A 40 -2.59 -7.76 4.51
N ARG A 41 -2.53 -7.09 5.67
CA ARG A 41 -2.27 -7.68 7.00
C ARG A 41 -3.26 -8.80 7.30
N ARG A 42 -4.54 -8.57 7.01
CA ARG A 42 -5.63 -9.56 7.20
C ARG A 42 -5.50 -10.80 6.31
N ALA A 43 -4.72 -10.75 5.22
CA ALA A 43 -4.55 -11.87 4.29
C ALA A 43 -3.16 -12.50 4.27
N ARG A 44 -2.22 -12.00 5.08
CA ARG A 44 -0.83 -12.48 5.28
C ARG A 44 0.09 -12.52 4.05
N ARG A 45 -0.43 -12.41 2.81
CA ARG A 45 0.31 -12.54 1.54
C ARG A 45 0.05 -11.34 0.63
N PHE A 46 0.61 -10.19 0.99
CA PHE A 46 0.44 -8.94 0.26
C PHE A 46 1.79 -8.25 0.03
N VAL A 47 2.04 -7.83 -1.21
CA VAL A 47 3.24 -7.06 -1.60
C VAL A 47 2.78 -5.69 -2.05
N VAL A 48 3.23 -4.62 -1.38
CA VAL A 48 2.96 -3.25 -1.82
C VAL A 48 3.55 -3.04 -3.22
N SER A 49 2.73 -2.58 -4.16
CA SER A 49 3.11 -2.36 -5.55
C SER A 49 2.23 -1.28 -6.19
N LEU A 50 2.69 -0.77 -7.34
CA LEU A 50 1.88 0.06 -8.22
C LEU A 50 0.98 -0.82 -9.10
N GLY A 51 -0.17 -0.27 -9.50
CA GLY A 51 -1.09 -0.92 -10.44
C GLY A 51 -0.65 -0.83 -11.91
N SER A 52 0.38 -0.04 -12.19
CA SER A 52 0.99 0.16 -13.50
C SER A 52 2.46 0.57 -13.34
N PRO A 53 3.28 0.55 -14.41
CA PRO A 53 4.66 1.01 -14.34
C PRO A 53 4.78 2.43 -13.81
N VAL A 54 5.89 2.73 -13.13
CA VAL A 54 6.26 4.11 -12.76
C VAL A 54 6.26 4.95 -14.03
N THR A 55 5.58 6.11 -14.01
CA THR A 55 5.55 6.98 -15.18
C THR A 55 6.91 7.64 -15.42
N PRO A 56 7.33 7.89 -16.68
CA PRO A 56 8.61 8.51 -16.99
C PRO A 56 8.85 9.84 -16.26
N ASP A 57 7.79 10.63 -16.05
CA ASP A 57 7.86 11.94 -15.39
C ASP A 57 7.86 11.86 -13.86
N THR A 58 7.81 10.66 -13.27
CA THR A 58 7.89 10.52 -11.80
C THR A 58 9.33 10.77 -11.37
N PRO A 59 9.59 11.79 -10.53
CA PRO A 59 10.96 12.04 -10.06
C PRO A 59 11.50 10.85 -9.29
N LEU A 60 12.79 10.55 -9.45
CA LEU A 60 13.44 9.46 -8.71
C LEU A 60 13.35 9.65 -7.19
N SER A 61 13.43 10.89 -6.70
CA SER A 61 13.20 11.22 -5.29
C SER A 61 11.82 10.75 -4.81
N ARG A 62 10.77 11.01 -5.61
CA ARG A 62 9.41 10.58 -5.29
C ARG A 62 9.28 9.05 -5.21
N VAL A 63 10.00 8.31 -6.06
CA VAL A 63 10.05 6.84 -5.98
C VAL A 63 10.75 6.39 -4.69
N ARG A 64 11.86 7.01 -4.32
CA ARG A 64 12.58 6.72 -3.06
C ARG A 64 11.73 7.02 -1.83
N ASP A 65 11.00 8.12 -1.86
CA ASP A 65 10.09 8.52 -0.79
C ASP A 65 8.97 7.48 -0.62
N TYR A 66 8.33 7.07 -1.71
CA TYR A 66 7.33 6.00 -1.71
C TYR A 66 7.85 4.70 -1.07
N LEU A 67 9.06 4.27 -1.43
CA LEU A 67 9.69 3.08 -0.83
C LEU A 67 9.95 3.26 0.67
N THR A 68 10.35 4.47 1.08
CA THR A 68 10.61 4.82 2.47
C THR A 68 9.33 4.80 3.29
N TRP A 69 8.27 5.46 2.81
CA TRP A 69 6.96 5.50 3.47
C TRP A 69 6.33 4.10 3.56
N ALA A 70 6.37 3.33 2.48
CA ALA A 70 5.83 1.97 2.46
C ALA A 70 6.51 1.08 3.50
N ARG A 71 7.84 1.15 3.62
CA ARG A 71 8.61 0.40 4.64
C ARG A 71 8.25 0.87 6.05
N ALA A 72 8.24 2.18 6.30
CA ALA A 72 7.92 2.73 7.61
C ALA A 72 6.52 2.32 8.08
N LEU A 73 5.50 2.44 7.22
CA LEU A 73 4.12 2.06 7.52
C LEU A 73 3.93 0.56 7.68
N ALA A 74 4.69 -0.26 6.93
CA ALA A 74 4.64 -1.71 7.08
C ALA A 74 5.27 -2.18 8.40
N SER A 75 6.37 -1.55 8.82
CA SER A 75 7.13 -1.87 10.03
C SER A 75 6.49 -1.36 11.33
N ASN A 76 5.66 -0.31 11.27
CA ASN A 76 4.98 0.23 12.44
C ASN A 76 3.49 -0.12 12.39
N PRO A 77 3.08 -1.32 12.84
CA PRO A 77 1.67 -1.68 12.87
C PRO A 77 0.96 -0.76 13.85
N THR A 78 0.08 0.11 13.33
CA THR A 78 -0.97 0.69 14.17
C THR A 78 -1.71 -0.46 14.83
N VAL A 79 -1.66 -0.48 16.17
CA VAL A 79 -2.33 -1.45 17.04
C VAL A 79 -3.78 -1.60 16.62
N ASP A 80 -4.21 -2.86 16.51
CA ASP A 80 -5.54 -3.28 16.11
C ASP A 80 -6.64 -2.40 16.73
N ALA A 81 -7.49 -1.85 15.87
CA ALA A 81 -8.81 -1.39 16.27
C ALA A 81 -9.57 -2.62 16.81
N LYS A 82 -9.61 -2.71 18.15
CA LYS A 82 -10.62 -3.32 19.01
C LYS A 82 -11.27 -4.61 18.48
N SER A 83 -11.00 -5.71 19.19
CA SER A 83 -11.77 -6.94 19.08
C SER A 83 -13.28 -6.68 19.27
N ASP A 84 -14.06 -6.96 18.24
CA ASP A 84 -15.44 -7.45 18.33
C ASP A 84 -15.30 -8.99 18.22
N ARG A 85 -15.51 -9.84 19.25
CA ARG A 85 -16.79 -10.16 19.95
C ARG A 85 -17.95 -10.21 18.94
N ASP A 86 -18.54 -11.34 18.57
CA ASP A 86 -18.71 -12.67 19.20
C ASP A 86 -18.70 -13.79 18.13
#